data_AF-A0AA43LNY3-F1
#
_entry.id   AF-A0AA43LNY3-F1
#
_cell.length_a   1.000
_cell.length_b   1.000
_cell.length_c   1.000
_cell.angle_alpha   90.00
_cell.angle_beta   90.00
_cell.angle_gamma   90.00
#
_symmetry.space_group_name_H-M   'P 1'
#
loop_
_entity.id
_entity.type
_entity.pdbx_description
1 polymer ?
#
loop_
_entity_poly.entity_id
_entity_poly.type
_entity_poly.pdbx_seq_one_letter_code
_entity_poly.pdbx_strand_id
1 'polypeptide(L)'
;MKKILYILFIALLQSQLSTAYCQLSTELLKLHSLRQVEDSVQLIMDIDLIDVRLNTERSLELTPVLSSPKGREVKMKSVLVNGRHRQKAFEREVELNGWQKQVASAHYAVIPLKAENRKVVRYRQAVPYENWMREAQLDVQTDLCGCGGEPAEWDSRKLANRIILEGVKEYNPTIHVAYIRPEAEQVKARSEQSDVFLDFPVARTEINPSFGNNPRELAKIEQIIGGIRSDKNLTVTSVLITGYASPEGNVNTNNQLARGRAEALRNYLSMRAGIPSHLYQIGYGGEDWEGLAWLVQQSYIEPKATILSIINYYNPEERKNRLKALNGGGPYQQMLHQLYPQLRRVVARIDYNAKNFNVEEAKQVIKTQPRQLSLNEMFLVANTYPEGSQQFIEVFETAVKLYPENPVANLNAAASALKAGDQVRAERYLQNVVRNTQNGNAVRDTGEYYNNLGVLEMLKANTAKAKSLFKRASEKNLDAALKNLDEIKRKEEAEKLLRN
;
A
#
# COMPACT_ATOMS: atom_id res chain seq x y z
N MET A 1 -27.30 71.12 -14.03
CA MET A 1 -26.54 70.01 -14.65
C MET A 1 -25.55 69.34 -13.68
N LYS A 2 -25.99 68.91 -12.48
CA LYS A 2 -25.22 68.01 -11.59
C LYS A 2 -26.08 66.93 -10.89
N LYS A 3 -27.39 66.89 -11.16
CA LYS A 3 -28.34 65.86 -10.67
C LYS A 3 -28.58 64.71 -11.66
N ILE A 4 -28.00 64.76 -12.86
CA ILE A 4 -28.16 63.73 -13.91
C ILE A 4 -27.00 62.70 -13.86
N LEU A 5 -25.91 62.99 -13.14
CA LEU A 5 -24.77 62.08 -13.03
C LEU A 5 -24.93 61.00 -11.93
N TYR A 6 -25.88 61.15 -11.01
CA TYR A 6 -26.13 60.18 -9.92
C TYR A 6 -27.18 59.11 -10.26
N ILE A 7 -27.97 59.30 -11.33
CA ILE A 7 -29.01 58.35 -11.75
C ILE A 7 -28.45 57.31 -12.74
N LEU A 8 -27.36 57.63 -13.45
CA LEU A 8 -26.67 56.69 -14.34
C LEU A 8 -25.67 55.76 -13.63
N PHE A 9 -25.32 56.02 -12.37
CA PHE A 9 -24.45 55.13 -11.56
C PHE A 9 -25.22 54.13 -10.69
N ILE A 10 -26.53 54.32 -10.50
CA ILE A 10 -27.42 53.39 -9.78
C ILE A 10 -28.12 52.42 -10.76
N ALA A 11 -28.20 52.77 -12.05
CA ALA A 11 -28.74 51.90 -13.09
C ALA A 11 -27.73 50.88 -13.67
N LEU A 12 -26.46 50.91 -13.25
CA LEU A 12 -25.40 49.98 -13.68
C LEU A 12 -24.92 49.04 -12.55
N LEU A 13 -25.61 49.04 -11.40
CA LEU A 13 -25.30 48.21 -10.23
C LEU A 13 -26.49 47.36 -9.74
N GLN A 14 -27.47 47.10 -10.61
CA GLN A 14 -28.55 46.13 -10.37
C GLN A 14 -28.65 45.00 -11.43
N SER A 15 -27.66 44.86 -12.31
CA SER A 15 -27.54 43.67 -13.17
C SER A 15 -26.65 42.57 -12.58
N GLN A 16 -26.57 42.48 -11.26
CA GLN A 16 -26.17 41.25 -10.58
C GLN A 16 -27.32 40.78 -9.70
N LEU A 17 -28.47 40.50 -10.34
CA LEU A 17 -29.35 39.48 -9.80
C LEU A 17 -28.50 38.21 -9.71
N SER A 18 -28.22 37.81 -8.47
CA SER A 18 -27.65 36.51 -8.15
C SER A 18 -28.52 35.47 -8.85
N THR A 19 -28.02 34.93 -9.96
CA THR A 19 -28.48 33.67 -10.51
C THR A 19 -28.18 32.64 -9.43
N ALA A 20 -29.15 32.40 -8.56
CA ALA A 20 -29.09 31.33 -7.58
C ALA A 20 -29.15 30.01 -8.37
N TYR A 21 -27.99 29.57 -8.84
CA TYR A 21 -27.79 28.26 -9.46
C TYR A 21 -28.37 27.20 -8.52
N CYS A 22 -29.21 26.31 -9.05
CA CYS A 22 -29.59 25.10 -8.36
C CYS A 22 -28.33 24.22 -8.29
N GLN A 23 -27.64 24.23 -7.14
CA GLN A 23 -26.47 23.39 -6.95
C GLN A 23 -26.94 21.98 -6.58
N LEU A 24 -27.00 21.11 -7.59
CA LEU A 24 -27.28 19.69 -7.43
C LEU A 24 -25.99 18.96 -7.01
N SER A 25 -26.05 18.22 -5.89
CA SER A 25 -24.94 17.38 -5.44
C SER A 25 -24.67 16.23 -6.42
N THR A 26 -23.40 15.89 -6.63
CA THR A 26 -22.99 14.72 -7.43
C THR A 26 -23.46 13.39 -6.83
N GLU A 27 -23.88 13.36 -5.56
CA GLU A 27 -24.39 12.16 -4.87
C GLU A 27 -25.92 12.13 -4.69
N LEU A 28 -26.69 13.00 -5.35
CA LEU A 28 -28.16 13.06 -5.24
C LEU A 28 -28.86 11.70 -5.43
N LEU A 29 -28.34 10.82 -6.29
CA LEU A 29 -28.99 9.58 -6.68
C LEU A 29 -28.11 8.37 -6.33
N LYS A 30 -28.66 7.42 -5.57
CA LYS A 30 -28.00 6.16 -5.22
C LYS A 30 -28.87 4.97 -5.61
N LEU A 31 -28.45 4.21 -6.61
CA LEU A 31 -29.13 2.99 -7.04
C LEU A 31 -28.82 1.84 -6.08
N HIS A 32 -29.86 1.16 -5.59
CA HIS A 32 -29.71 -0.05 -4.76
C HIS A 32 -30.02 -1.33 -5.54
N SER A 33 -31.05 -1.31 -6.37
CA SER A 33 -31.46 -2.48 -7.15
C SER A 33 -32.23 -2.06 -8.40
N LEU A 34 -31.92 -2.70 -9.51
CA LEU A 34 -32.71 -2.66 -10.74
C LEU A 34 -32.76 -4.08 -11.31
N ARG A 35 -33.86 -4.77 -11.08
CA ARG A 35 -33.97 -6.21 -11.41
C ARG A 35 -35.37 -6.60 -11.86
N GLN A 36 -35.44 -7.58 -12.74
CA GLN A 36 -36.65 -8.31 -13.01
C GLN A 36 -36.99 -9.20 -11.80
N VAL A 37 -38.25 -9.15 -11.40
CA VAL A 37 -38.87 -10.05 -10.42
C VAL A 37 -40.21 -10.44 -11.01
N GLU A 38 -40.35 -11.72 -11.32
CA GLU A 38 -41.47 -12.31 -12.03
C GLU A 38 -41.75 -11.51 -13.31
N ASP A 39 -42.98 -10.99 -13.45
CA ASP A 39 -43.45 -10.24 -14.61
C ASP A 39 -43.23 -8.72 -14.47
N SER A 40 -42.30 -8.28 -13.60
CA SER A 40 -42.07 -6.86 -13.33
C SER A 40 -40.58 -6.50 -13.24
N VAL A 41 -40.22 -5.27 -13.63
CA VAL A 41 -38.93 -4.67 -13.34
C VAL A 41 -39.06 -3.78 -12.10
N GLN A 42 -38.34 -4.13 -11.03
CA GLN A 42 -38.31 -3.38 -9.79
C GLN A 42 -37.10 -2.44 -9.72
N LEU A 43 -37.36 -1.16 -9.55
CA LEU A 43 -36.39 -0.11 -9.24
C LEU A 43 -36.44 0.23 -7.74
N ILE A 44 -35.29 0.13 -7.08
CA ILE A 44 -35.06 0.60 -5.71
C ILE A 44 -33.86 1.54 -5.72
N MET A 45 -34.09 2.78 -5.32
CA MET A 45 -33.04 3.80 -5.25
C MET A 45 -33.34 4.80 -4.13
N ASP A 46 -32.31 5.50 -3.69
CA ASP A 46 -32.41 6.63 -2.78
C ASP A 46 -32.18 7.93 -3.54
N ILE A 47 -33.00 8.94 -3.22
CA ILE A 47 -32.85 10.31 -3.69
C ILE A 47 -32.55 11.18 -2.48
N ASP A 48 -31.33 11.71 -2.40
CA ASP A 48 -30.87 12.49 -1.26
C ASP A 48 -31.17 13.99 -1.43
N LEU A 49 -32.21 14.46 -0.73
CA LEU A 49 -32.62 15.85 -0.76
C LEU A 49 -31.95 16.74 0.30
N ILE A 50 -30.97 16.23 1.08
CA ILE A 50 -30.36 16.94 2.22
C ILE A 50 -29.69 18.24 1.76
N ASP A 51 -28.85 18.15 0.72
CA ASP A 51 -28.07 19.26 0.20
C ASP A 51 -28.73 19.97 -0.99
N VAL A 52 -29.93 19.55 -1.39
CA VAL A 52 -30.66 20.18 -2.50
C VAL A 52 -31.09 21.59 -2.11
N ARG A 53 -30.69 22.57 -2.94
CA ARG A 53 -31.09 23.97 -2.82
C ARG A 53 -31.93 24.37 -4.03
N LEU A 54 -33.18 24.77 -3.78
CA LEU A 54 -34.13 25.16 -4.82
C LEU A 54 -34.73 26.53 -4.48
N ASN A 55 -34.87 27.38 -5.51
CA ASN A 55 -35.55 28.67 -5.39
C ASN A 55 -37.04 28.46 -5.02
N THR A 56 -37.64 29.39 -4.29
CA THR A 56 -39.04 29.32 -3.85
C THR A 56 -40.05 29.23 -5.00
N GLU A 57 -39.73 29.74 -6.18
CA GLU A 57 -40.60 29.75 -7.37
C GLU A 57 -40.29 28.62 -8.37
N ARG A 58 -39.32 27.73 -8.08
CA ARG A 58 -38.91 26.65 -8.99
C ARG A 58 -39.42 25.28 -8.54
N SER A 59 -39.42 24.33 -9.48
CA SER A 59 -39.56 22.90 -9.20
C SER A 59 -38.37 22.14 -9.76
N LEU A 60 -38.05 21.02 -9.13
CA LEU A 60 -37.10 20.02 -9.59
C LEU A 60 -37.86 18.71 -9.75
N GLU A 61 -37.95 18.20 -10.97
CA GLU A 61 -38.60 16.93 -11.28
C GLU A 61 -37.56 15.88 -11.67
N LEU A 62 -37.55 14.76 -10.93
CA LEU A 62 -36.65 13.63 -11.17
C LEU A 62 -37.47 12.45 -11.71
N THR A 63 -37.27 12.11 -12.98
CA THR A 63 -38.02 11.06 -13.68
C THR A 63 -37.09 9.90 -14.03
N PRO A 64 -37.20 8.75 -13.36
CA PRO A 64 -36.51 7.54 -13.80
C PRO A 64 -37.10 7.02 -15.10
N VAL A 65 -36.24 6.72 -16.06
CA VAL A 65 -36.61 6.25 -17.40
C VAL A 65 -35.82 5.00 -17.73
N LEU A 66 -36.55 3.93 -18.03
CA LEU A 66 -35.96 2.76 -18.68
C LEU A 66 -35.96 3.02 -20.18
N SER A 67 -34.78 2.98 -20.80
CA SER A 67 -34.62 3.21 -22.23
C SER A 67 -33.87 2.06 -22.88
N SER A 68 -34.23 1.71 -24.12
CA SER A 68 -33.49 0.74 -24.93
C SER A 68 -32.64 1.45 -25.99
N PRO A 69 -31.53 0.84 -26.45
CA PRO A 69 -30.76 1.36 -27.58
C PRO A 69 -31.58 1.53 -28.86
N LYS A 70 -32.70 0.81 -28.99
CA LYS A 70 -33.61 0.85 -30.15
C LYS A 70 -34.70 1.92 -30.03
N GLY A 71 -34.63 2.79 -29.01
CA GLY A 71 -35.50 3.97 -28.87
C GLY A 71 -36.84 3.74 -28.16
N ARG A 72 -37.12 2.53 -27.65
CA ARG A 72 -38.25 2.33 -26.73
C ARG A 72 -37.89 2.83 -25.34
N GLU A 73 -38.85 3.49 -24.68
CA GLU A 73 -38.70 3.98 -23.33
C GLU A 73 -39.98 3.76 -22.49
N VAL A 74 -39.79 3.61 -21.19
CA VAL A 74 -40.86 3.66 -20.18
C VAL A 74 -40.44 4.64 -19.09
N LYS A 75 -41.24 5.68 -18.89
CA LYS A 75 -41.07 6.66 -17.81
C LYS A 75 -41.77 6.14 -16.56
N MET A 76 -41.02 6.05 -15.46
CA MET A 76 -41.56 5.75 -14.14
C MET A 76 -42.12 7.04 -13.51
N LYS A 77 -42.82 6.90 -12.38
CA LYS A 77 -43.41 8.04 -11.71
C LYS A 77 -42.31 8.95 -11.17
N SER A 78 -42.41 10.25 -11.40
CA SER A 78 -41.35 11.18 -11.03
C SER A 78 -41.42 11.59 -9.56
N VAL A 79 -40.32 12.08 -9.01
CA VAL A 79 -40.33 12.80 -7.72
C VAL A 79 -40.26 14.29 -8.01
N LEU A 80 -41.35 14.98 -7.71
CA LEU A 80 -41.47 16.43 -7.90
C LEU A 80 -41.13 17.14 -6.60
N VAL A 81 -40.08 17.95 -6.60
CA VAL A 81 -39.64 18.76 -5.46
C VAL A 81 -39.96 20.21 -5.75
N ASN A 82 -40.84 20.82 -4.96
CA ASN A 82 -41.32 22.18 -5.17
C ASN A 82 -40.69 23.16 -4.17
N GLY A 83 -40.32 24.34 -4.68
CA GLY A 83 -40.06 25.51 -3.86
C GLY A 83 -41.33 25.98 -3.12
N ARG A 84 -41.15 26.83 -2.10
CA ARG A 84 -42.24 27.24 -1.19
C ARG A 84 -43.46 27.86 -1.89
N HIS A 85 -43.24 28.75 -2.84
CA HIS A 85 -44.31 29.45 -3.55
C HIS A 85 -44.88 28.57 -4.66
N ARG A 86 -44.00 27.86 -5.36
CA ARG A 86 -44.37 26.89 -6.39
C ARG A 86 -45.27 25.78 -5.85
N GLN A 87 -45.02 25.29 -4.63
CA GLN A 87 -45.88 24.32 -3.97
C GLN A 87 -47.31 24.85 -3.80
N LYS A 88 -47.48 26.10 -3.35
CA LYS A 88 -48.81 26.69 -3.17
C LYS A 88 -49.55 26.86 -4.50
N ALA A 89 -48.82 27.23 -5.55
CA ALA A 89 -49.39 27.33 -6.89
C ALA A 89 -49.85 25.95 -7.40
N PHE A 90 -48.99 24.93 -7.22
CA PHE A 90 -49.30 23.54 -7.55
C PHE A 90 -50.56 23.04 -6.81
N GLU A 91 -50.64 23.23 -5.49
CA GLU A 91 -51.79 22.81 -4.69
C GLU A 91 -53.10 23.46 -5.17
N ARG A 92 -53.07 24.76 -5.48
CA ARG A 92 -54.23 25.49 -6.03
C ARG A 92 -54.64 24.96 -7.39
N GLU A 93 -53.68 24.73 -8.27
CA GLU A 93 -53.93 24.22 -9.63
C GLU A 93 -54.55 22.81 -9.60
N VAL A 94 -54.06 21.95 -8.72
CA VAL A 94 -54.62 20.60 -8.52
C VAL A 94 -56.04 20.65 -8.02
N GLU A 95 -56.34 21.53 -7.06
CA GLU A 95 -57.66 21.67 -6.47
C GLU A 95 -58.66 22.28 -7.47
N LEU A 96 -58.28 23.36 -8.16
CA LEU A 96 -59.12 24.05 -9.15
C LEU A 96 -59.51 23.14 -10.32
N ASN A 97 -58.58 22.30 -10.77
CA ASN A 97 -58.79 21.45 -11.94
C ASN A 97 -59.23 20.01 -11.60
N GLY A 98 -59.32 19.66 -10.30
CA GLY A 98 -59.65 18.30 -9.87
C GLY A 98 -58.62 17.25 -10.33
N TRP A 99 -57.32 17.61 -10.36
CA TRP A 99 -56.24 16.77 -10.92
C TRP A 99 -55.63 15.78 -9.93
N GLN A 100 -56.28 15.49 -8.82
CA GLN A 100 -55.72 14.64 -7.76
C GLN A 100 -55.33 13.24 -8.29
N LYS A 101 -56.13 12.66 -9.20
CA LYS A 101 -55.84 11.35 -9.81
C LYS A 101 -54.67 11.41 -10.80
N GLN A 102 -54.60 12.47 -11.61
CA GLN A 102 -53.55 12.68 -12.60
C GLN A 102 -52.19 12.83 -11.90
N VAL A 103 -52.13 13.66 -10.85
CA VAL A 103 -50.92 13.83 -10.03
C VAL A 103 -50.47 12.51 -9.40
N ALA A 104 -51.40 11.73 -8.82
CA ALA A 104 -51.06 10.43 -8.23
C ALA A 104 -50.58 9.39 -9.25
N SER A 105 -51.01 9.51 -10.52
CA SER A 105 -50.51 8.67 -11.61
C SER A 105 -49.14 9.11 -12.14
N ALA A 106 -48.85 10.41 -12.17
CA ALA A 106 -47.62 10.97 -12.73
C ALA A 106 -46.45 10.97 -11.74
N HIS A 107 -46.70 11.25 -10.47
CA HIS A 107 -45.67 11.46 -9.46
C HIS A 107 -45.69 10.36 -8.39
N TYR A 108 -44.51 9.87 -8.03
CA TYR A 108 -44.28 8.98 -6.90
C TYR A 108 -44.45 9.75 -5.60
N ALA A 109 -43.91 10.97 -5.56
CA ALA A 109 -44.05 11.89 -4.45
C ALA A 109 -43.96 13.34 -4.95
N VAL A 110 -44.76 14.22 -4.34
CA VAL A 110 -44.63 15.67 -4.45
C VAL A 110 -44.15 16.19 -3.10
N ILE A 111 -42.98 16.82 -3.08
CA ILE A 111 -42.26 17.16 -1.84
C ILE A 111 -42.04 18.68 -1.79
N PRO A 112 -42.63 19.38 -0.81
CA PRO A 112 -42.28 20.77 -0.57
C PRO A 112 -40.90 20.84 0.11
N LEU A 113 -39.96 21.56 -0.50
CA LEU A 113 -38.59 21.68 0.01
C LEU A 113 -38.52 22.66 1.21
N LYS A 114 -38.84 22.13 2.39
CA LYS A 114 -38.69 22.77 3.71
C LYS A 114 -37.61 22.05 4.52
N ALA A 115 -37.12 22.65 5.61
CA ALA A 115 -36.03 22.09 6.40
C ALA A 115 -36.32 20.65 6.89
N GLU A 116 -37.56 20.39 7.30
CA GLU A 116 -38.06 19.08 7.74
C GLU A 116 -38.18 18.02 6.63
N ASN A 117 -38.15 18.44 5.36
CA ASN A 117 -38.28 17.56 4.19
C ASN A 117 -36.95 17.36 3.43
N ARG A 118 -35.85 17.94 3.92
CA ARG A 118 -34.50 17.69 3.44
C ARG A 118 -33.99 16.36 4.01
N LYS A 119 -34.43 15.28 3.40
CA LYS A 119 -34.15 13.90 3.81
C LYS A 119 -34.00 13.00 2.60
N VAL A 120 -33.49 11.79 2.83
CA VAL A 120 -33.43 10.75 1.81
C VAL A 120 -34.83 10.21 1.52
N VAL A 121 -35.22 10.26 0.25
CA VAL A 121 -36.45 9.66 -0.26
C VAL A 121 -36.13 8.26 -0.76
N ARG A 122 -36.72 7.25 -0.12
CA ARG A 122 -36.63 5.86 -0.56
C ARG A 122 -37.64 5.63 -1.68
N TYR A 123 -37.13 5.55 -2.90
CA TYR A 123 -37.92 5.35 -4.10
C TYR A 123 -38.01 3.85 -4.43
N ARG A 124 -39.24 3.34 -4.55
CA ARG A 124 -39.51 1.96 -4.94
C ARG A 124 -40.66 1.91 -5.93
N GLN A 125 -40.39 1.50 -7.15
CA GLN A 125 -41.42 1.31 -8.17
C GLN A 125 -41.20 0.01 -8.93
N ALA A 126 -42.31 -0.60 -9.35
CA ALA A 126 -42.32 -1.70 -10.30
C ALA A 126 -43.07 -1.28 -11.56
N VAL A 127 -42.58 -1.72 -12.73
CA VAL A 127 -43.29 -1.62 -14.01
C VAL A 127 -43.40 -3.01 -14.64
N PRO A 128 -44.45 -3.31 -15.42
CA PRO A 128 -44.56 -4.59 -16.12
C PRO A 128 -43.32 -4.84 -16.99
N TYR A 129 -42.79 -6.06 -16.94
CA TYR A 129 -41.67 -6.45 -17.78
C TYR A 129 -42.14 -6.64 -19.23
N GLU A 130 -41.41 -6.04 -20.15
CA GLU A 130 -41.55 -6.30 -21.58
C GLU A 130 -40.22 -6.83 -22.14
N ASN A 131 -40.27 -7.69 -23.15
CA ASN A 131 -39.07 -8.34 -23.71
C ASN A 131 -37.95 -7.37 -24.13
N TRP A 132 -38.30 -6.16 -24.57
CA TRP A 132 -37.30 -5.15 -24.94
C TRP A 132 -36.50 -4.64 -23.73
N MET A 133 -37.06 -4.75 -22.51
CA MET A 133 -36.39 -4.33 -21.28
C MET A 133 -35.19 -5.21 -20.93
N ARG A 134 -35.00 -6.36 -21.58
CA ARG A 134 -33.76 -7.15 -21.54
C ARG A 134 -32.51 -6.30 -21.79
N GLU A 135 -32.61 -5.34 -22.71
CA GLU A 135 -31.54 -4.43 -23.09
C GLU A 135 -31.71 -3.02 -22.47
N ALA A 136 -32.65 -2.84 -21.52
CA ALA A 136 -32.95 -1.51 -20.98
C ALA A 136 -31.88 -1.02 -20.01
N GLN A 137 -31.42 0.20 -20.23
CA GLN A 137 -30.64 0.99 -19.29
C GLN A 137 -31.55 1.88 -18.44
N LEU A 138 -31.04 2.35 -17.31
CA LEU A 138 -31.75 3.29 -16.42
C LEU A 138 -31.05 4.64 -16.46
N ASP A 139 -31.80 5.65 -16.87
CA ASP A 139 -31.43 7.06 -16.78
C ASP A 139 -32.42 7.77 -15.85
N VAL A 140 -31.97 8.81 -15.14
CA VAL A 140 -32.85 9.72 -14.42
C VAL A 140 -32.80 11.08 -15.11
N GLN A 141 -33.91 11.43 -15.75
CA GLN A 141 -34.10 12.73 -16.37
C GLN A 141 -34.44 13.74 -15.28
N THR A 142 -33.71 14.84 -15.27
CA THR A 142 -33.86 15.93 -14.33
C THR A 142 -34.38 17.14 -15.09
N ASP A 143 -35.57 17.60 -14.72
CA ASP A 143 -36.18 18.82 -15.26
C ASP A 143 -36.23 19.87 -14.15
N LEU A 144 -35.49 20.96 -14.33
CA LEU A 144 -35.55 22.13 -13.47
C LEU A 144 -36.45 23.17 -14.13
N CYS A 145 -37.73 23.18 -13.78
CA CYS A 145 -38.66 24.13 -14.38
C CYS A 145 -38.57 25.52 -13.71
N GLY A 146 -38.35 26.54 -14.54
CA GLY A 146 -38.34 27.95 -14.16
C GLY A 146 -39.71 28.58 -14.28
N CYS A 147 -40.28 29.09 -13.18
CA CYS A 147 -41.38 30.06 -13.26
C CYS A 147 -40.77 31.48 -13.22
N GLY A 148 -41.21 32.35 -14.14
CA GLY A 148 -40.75 33.75 -14.20
C GLY A 148 -39.86 34.13 -15.39
N GLY A 149 -39.82 33.33 -16.47
CA GLY A 149 -39.08 33.66 -17.71
C GLY A 149 -37.64 33.15 -17.76
N GLU A 150 -37.24 32.29 -16.82
CA GLU A 150 -35.95 31.59 -16.86
C GLU A 150 -36.05 30.29 -17.68
N PRO A 151 -35.04 29.95 -18.49
CA PRO A 151 -35.05 28.73 -19.30
C PRO A 151 -35.09 27.48 -18.42
N ALA A 152 -35.84 26.47 -18.87
CA ALA A 152 -35.81 25.14 -18.26
C ALA A 152 -34.42 24.52 -18.48
N GLU A 153 -33.82 23.99 -17.43
CA GLU A 153 -32.57 23.23 -17.51
C GLU A 153 -32.93 21.73 -17.50
N TRP A 154 -32.42 20.99 -18.48
CA TRP A 154 -32.63 19.56 -18.61
C TRP A 154 -31.29 18.83 -18.53
N ASP A 155 -31.21 17.84 -17.65
CA ASP A 155 -30.07 16.95 -17.51
C ASP A 155 -30.54 15.49 -17.47
N SER A 156 -29.68 14.55 -17.84
CA SER A 156 -29.97 13.12 -17.78
C SER A 156 -28.77 12.36 -17.25
N ARG A 157 -28.97 11.65 -16.14
CA ARG A 157 -27.93 10.88 -15.48
C ARG A 157 -28.19 9.39 -15.59
N LYS A 158 -27.24 8.66 -16.21
CA LYS A 158 -27.27 7.21 -16.26
C LYS A 158 -26.94 6.60 -14.90
N LEU A 159 -27.81 5.72 -14.40
CA LEU A 159 -27.62 5.00 -13.14
C LEU A 159 -27.31 3.51 -13.33
N ALA A 160 -27.79 2.89 -14.41
CA ALA A 160 -27.46 1.52 -14.75
C ALA A 160 -27.38 1.31 -16.27
N ASN A 161 -26.44 0.50 -16.73
CA ASN A 161 -26.31 0.15 -18.13
C ASN A 161 -27.27 -0.98 -18.58
N ARG A 162 -27.84 -1.72 -17.62
CA ARG A 162 -28.78 -2.83 -17.87
C ARG A 162 -29.61 -3.16 -16.63
N ILE A 163 -30.75 -3.82 -16.80
CA ILE A 163 -31.46 -4.50 -15.71
C ILE A 163 -30.83 -5.87 -15.40
N ILE A 164 -30.98 -6.36 -14.18
CA ILE A 164 -30.62 -7.75 -13.81
C ILE A 164 -31.84 -8.64 -14.06
N LEU A 165 -31.73 -9.63 -14.95
CA LEU A 165 -32.83 -10.55 -15.25
C LEU A 165 -32.95 -11.66 -14.21
N GLU A 166 -34.18 -12.10 -13.96
CA GLU A 166 -34.44 -13.22 -13.07
C GLU A 166 -33.92 -14.53 -13.69
N GLY A 167 -33.36 -15.43 -12.86
CA GLY A 167 -32.79 -16.70 -13.32
C GLY A 167 -31.40 -16.60 -13.95
N VAL A 168 -30.92 -15.39 -14.26
CA VAL A 168 -29.54 -15.18 -14.72
C VAL A 168 -28.62 -15.06 -13.50
N LYS A 169 -27.77 -16.06 -13.29
CA LYS A 169 -26.61 -15.91 -12.41
C LYS A 169 -25.48 -15.24 -13.19
N GLU A 170 -24.98 -14.10 -12.70
CA GLU A 170 -23.74 -13.52 -13.21
C GLU A 170 -22.60 -14.53 -13.07
N TYR A 171 -21.90 -14.79 -14.17
CA TYR A 171 -20.73 -15.66 -14.16
C TYR A 171 -19.58 -14.96 -13.45
N ASN A 172 -19.22 -15.47 -12.27
CA ASN A 172 -18.06 -15.02 -11.52
C ASN A 172 -16.84 -15.87 -11.89
N PRO A 173 -15.83 -15.30 -12.58
CA PRO A 173 -14.63 -16.03 -12.95
C PRO A 173 -13.92 -16.61 -11.73
N THR A 174 -13.49 -17.86 -11.82
CA THR A 174 -12.59 -18.43 -10.83
C THR A 174 -11.17 -17.93 -11.10
N ILE A 175 -10.50 -17.40 -10.08
CA ILE A 175 -9.13 -16.91 -10.23
C ILE A 175 -8.11 -18.03 -10.06
N HIS A 176 -7.10 -18.05 -10.92
CA HIS A 176 -5.96 -18.98 -10.86
C HIS A 176 -4.66 -18.19 -10.65
N VAL A 177 -4.19 -18.12 -9.41
CA VAL A 177 -2.88 -17.50 -9.08
C VAL A 177 -1.74 -18.47 -9.34
N ALA A 178 -0.51 -17.98 -9.36
CA ALA A 178 0.68 -18.81 -9.53
C ALA A 178 1.80 -18.41 -8.56
N TYR A 179 2.52 -19.41 -8.04
CA TYR A 179 3.62 -19.22 -7.08
C TYR A 179 4.94 -19.70 -7.70
N ILE A 180 6.04 -19.02 -7.37
CA ILE A 180 7.39 -19.45 -7.71
C ILE A 180 7.97 -20.24 -6.54
N ARG A 181 8.46 -21.45 -6.81
CA ARG A 181 9.29 -22.18 -5.84
C ARG A 181 10.65 -21.48 -5.72
N PRO A 182 11.02 -20.92 -4.54
CA PRO A 182 12.34 -20.32 -4.37
C PRO A 182 13.45 -21.34 -4.56
N GLU A 183 14.63 -20.93 -5.03
CA GLU A 183 15.78 -21.82 -5.11
C GLU A 183 16.20 -22.29 -3.71
N ALA A 184 16.60 -23.56 -3.60
CA ALA A 184 17.06 -24.13 -2.35
C ALA A 184 18.48 -23.66 -2.04
N GLU A 185 18.69 -23.11 -0.85
CA GLU A 185 20.02 -22.79 -0.33
C GLU A 185 20.77 -24.11 -0.03
N GLN A 186 21.91 -24.36 -0.68
CA GLN A 186 22.76 -25.52 -0.36
C GLN A 186 23.32 -25.40 1.05
N VAL A 187 23.75 -24.19 1.43
CA VAL A 187 24.24 -23.83 2.77
C VAL A 187 23.56 -22.54 3.18
N LYS A 188 22.82 -22.57 4.30
CA LYS A 188 22.21 -21.38 4.89
C LYS A 188 23.23 -20.60 5.72
N ALA A 189 24.16 -19.94 5.03
CA ALA A 189 25.18 -19.09 5.64
C ALA A 189 24.55 -17.79 6.15
N ARG A 190 24.82 -17.43 7.40
CA ARG A 190 24.32 -16.23 8.08
C ARG A 190 25.47 -15.57 8.85
N SER A 191 25.26 -14.32 9.23
CA SER A 191 26.24 -13.51 9.95
C SER A 191 25.53 -12.67 10.99
N GLU A 192 26.09 -12.61 12.19
CA GLU A 192 25.72 -11.63 13.21
C GLU A 192 26.91 -10.74 13.54
N GLN A 193 26.68 -9.42 13.53
CA GLN A 193 27.69 -8.43 13.84
C GLN A 193 27.33 -7.72 15.14
N SER A 194 28.34 -7.53 16.00
CA SER A 194 28.23 -6.74 17.21
C SER A 194 29.44 -5.83 17.35
N ASP A 195 29.15 -4.54 17.48
CA ASP A 195 30.14 -3.57 17.95
C ASP A 195 30.29 -3.72 19.46
N VAL A 196 31.54 -3.82 19.92
CA VAL A 196 31.93 -4.00 21.32
C VAL A 196 32.82 -2.81 21.72
N PHE A 197 32.32 -1.98 22.63
CA PHE A 197 32.97 -0.74 23.04
C PHE A 197 33.76 -0.96 24.33
N LEU A 198 34.97 -1.50 24.22
CA LEU A 198 35.78 -1.84 25.38
C LEU A 198 36.57 -0.62 25.88
N ASP A 199 36.44 -0.34 27.18
CA ASP A 199 37.23 0.62 27.91
C ASP A 199 38.60 0.03 28.24
N PHE A 200 39.66 0.77 27.90
CA PHE A 200 41.03 0.41 28.22
C PHE A 200 41.67 1.49 29.10
N PRO A 201 42.40 1.12 30.16
CA PRO A 201 43.27 2.06 30.85
C PRO A 201 44.27 2.73 29.89
N VAL A 202 44.68 3.96 30.20
CA VAL A 202 45.60 4.73 29.35
C VAL A 202 46.85 3.90 29.03
N ALA A 203 47.20 3.86 27.73
CA ALA A 203 48.35 3.13 27.18
C ALA A 203 48.37 1.61 27.42
N ARG A 204 47.20 0.98 27.69
CA ARG A 204 47.06 -0.48 27.78
C ARG A 204 46.11 -1.02 26.72
N THR A 205 46.32 -2.28 26.35
CA THR A 205 45.47 -3.03 25.40
C THR A 205 44.80 -4.25 26.04
N GLU A 206 45.12 -4.55 27.30
CA GLU A 206 44.55 -5.67 28.04
C GLU A 206 43.09 -5.38 28.43
N ILE A 207 42.21 -6.35 28.22
CA ILE A 207 40.83 -6.26 28.67
C ILE A 207 40.79 -6.52 30.17
N ASN A 208 40.33 -5.53 30.93
CA ASN A 208 39.88 -5.72 32.31
C ASN A 208 38.35 -5.86 32.32
N PRO A 209 37.79 -7.06 32.57
CA PRO A 209 36.35 -7.28 32.49
C PRO A 209 35.52 -6.45 33.48
N SER A 210 36.12 -5.95 34.56
CA SER A 210 35.43 -5.13 35.57
C SER A 210 35.64 -3.62 35.37
N PHE A 211 36.39 -3.21 34.36
CA PHE A 211 36.73 -1.80 34.13
C PHE A 211 35.68 -1.09 33.28
N GLY A 212 35.23 0.07 33.74
CA GLY A 212 34.28 0.90 33.00
C GLY A 212 33.02 0.13 32.61
N ASN A 213 32.64 0.21 31.33
CA ASN A 213 31.48 -0.47 30.75
C ASN A 213 31.80 -1.88 30.22
N ASN A 214 33.03 -2.38 30.39
CA ASN A 214 33.43 -3.70 29.91
C ASN A 214 32.52 -4.85 30.37
N PRO A 215 32.01 -4.91 31.63
CA PRO A 215 31.11 -5.98 32.03
C PRO A 215 29.89 -6.11 31.11
N ARG A 216 29.31 -4.98 30.72
CA ARG A 216 28.11 -4.92 29.88
C ARG A 216 28.42 -5.28 28.42
N GLU A 217 29.49 -4.72 27.88
CA GLU A 217 29.90 -4.97 26.48
C GLU A 217 30.38 -6.39 26.26
N LEU A 218 31.08 -6.98 27.23
CA LEU A 218 31.48 -8.38 27.21
C LEU A 218 30.27 -9.32 27.36
N ALA A 219 29.35 -9.03 28.28
CA ALA A 219 28.12 -9.83 28.43
C ALA A 219 27.28 -9.84 27.14
N LYS A 220 27.20 -8.71 26.42
CA LYS A 220 26.50 -8.60 25.14
C LYS A 220 27.05 -9.57 24.09
N ILE A 221 28.36 -9.56 23.87
CA ILE A 221 28.99 -10.45 22.87
C ILE A 221 28.97 -11.92 23.30
N GLU A 222 29.13 -12.19 24.61
CA GLU A 222 29.00 -13.54 25.18
C GLU A 222 27.59 -14.09 25.02
N GLN A 223 26.55 -13.27 25.18
CA GLN A 223 25.17 -13.68 24.98
C GLN A 223 24.89 -14.07 23.52
N ILE A 224 25.40 -13.28 22.56
CA ILE A 224 25.25 -13.57 21.12
C ILE A 224 25.93 -14.90 20.79
N ILE A 225 27.20 -15.05 21.16
CA ILE A 225 27.96 -16.28 20.92
C ILE A 225 27.32 -17.47 21.65
N GLY A 226 26.90 -17.28 22.89
CA GLY A 226 26.22 -18.30 23.69
C GLY A 226 24.92 -18.76 23.05
N GLY A 227 24.11 -17.84 22.52
CA GLY A 227 22.89 -18.14 21.78
C GLY A 227 23.17 -19.02 20.57
N ILE A 228 24.10 -18.60 19.70
CA ILE A 228 24.47 -19.34 18.49
C ILE A 228 25.04 -20.73 18.84
N ARG A 229 25.92 -20.81 19.84
CA ARG A 229 26.57 -22.06 20.24
C ARG A 229 25.61 -23.04 20.91
N SER A 230 24.65 -22.54 21.68
CA SER A 230 23.67 -23.37 22.39
C SER A 230 22.61 -23.95 21.46
N ASP A 231 22.41 -23.34 20.29
CA ASP A 231 21.47 -23.81 19.29
C ASP A 231 22.06 -24.96 18.46
N LYS A 232 21.46 -26.14 18.59
CA LYS A 232 21.87 -27.36 17.87
C LYS A 232 21.67 -27.27 16.36
N ASN A 233 20.89 -26.30 15.88
CA ASN A 233 20.67 -26.07 14.46
C ASN A 233 21.71 -25.14 13.85
N LEU A 234 22.60 -24.55 14.65
CA LEU A 234 23.60 -23.59 14.18
C LEU A 234 25.01 -24.16 14.34
N THR A 235 25.89 -23.82 13.41
CA THR A 235 27.31 -24.19 13.47
C THR A 235 28.15 -22.98 13.14
N VAL A 236 28.96 -22.52 14.11
CA VAL A 236 29.89 -21.40 13.92
C VAL A 236 30.94 -21.79 12.88
N THR A 237 31.15 -20.94 11.89
CA THR A 237 32.14 -21.14 10.83
C THR A 237 33.30 -20.14 10.91
N SER A 238 33.07 -18.95 11.46
CA SER A 238 34.13 -17.95 11.66
C SER A 238 33.74 -16.95 12.73
N VAL A 239 34.74 -16.43 13.46
CA VAL A 239 34.60 -15.24 14.31
C VAL A 239 35.67 -14.24 13.89
N LEU A 240 35.27 -13.23 13.12
CA LEU A 240 36.14 -12.13 12.70
C LEU A 240 36.07 -11.01 13.73
N ILE A 241 37.22 -10.64 14.29
CA ILE A 241 37.35 -9.57 15.27
C ILE A 241 38.22 -8.47 14.67
N THR A 242 37.60 -7.33 14.37
CA THR A 242 38.26 -6.16 13.78
C THR A 242 38.38 -5.05 14.81
N GLY A 243 39.61 -4.67 15.13
CA GLY A 243 39.86 -3.56 16.06
C GLY A 243 40.01 -2.23 15.33
N TYR A 244 39.57 -1.16 16.00
CA TYR A 244 39.66 0.21 15.51
C TYR A 244 40.32 1.14 16.53
N ALA A 245 40.91 2.21 16.01
CA ALA A 245 41.46 3.32 16.76
C ALA A 245 40.78 4.62 16.32
N SER A 246 40.73 5.58 17.25
CA SER A 246 40.30 6.92 16.96
C SER A 246 41.40 7.68 16.17
N PRO A 247 41.04 8.63 15.28
CA PRO A 247 41.97 9.25 14.35
C PRO A 247 42.78 10.40 14.97
N GLU A 248 43.33 10.19 16.17
CA GLU A 248 44.29 11.09 16.83
C GLU A 248 45.69 10.48 16.91
N GLY A 249 46.72 11.32 16.86
CA GLY A 249 48.10 10.85 16.98
C GLY A 249 48.63 10.17 15.72
N ASN A 250 49.64 9.31 15.92
CA ASN A 250 50.39 8.68 14.84
C ASN A 250 49.68 7.43 14.30
N VAL A 251 49.60 7.31 12.97
CA VAL A 251 48.91 6.20 12.28
C VAL A 251 49.48 4.83 12.68
N ASN A 252 50.80 4.69 12.81
CA ASN A 252 51.42 3.41 13.17
C ASN A 252 51.05 3.00 14.59
N THR A 253 51.02 3.94 15.53
CA THR A 253 50.56 3.70 16.91
C THR A 253 49.09 3.31 16.94
N ASN A 254 48.25 4.00 16.17
CA ASN A 254 46.82 3.68 16.06
C ASN A 254 46.60 2.28 15.50
N ASN A 255 47.37 1.87 14.49
CA ASN A 255 47.33 0.52 13.95
C ASN A 255 47.74 -0.54 14.97
N GLN A 256 48.79 -0.28 15.76
CA GLN A 256 49.20 -1.18 16.84
C GLN A 256 48.12 -1.30 17.94
N LEU A 257 47.50 -0.18 18.33
CA LEU A 257 46.40 -0.17 19.32
C LEU A 257 45.17 -0.93 18.81
N ALA A 258 44.75 -0.65 17.57
CA ALA A 258 43.64 -1.35 16.92
C ALA A 258 43.88 -2.86 16.90
N ARG A 259 45.08 -3.30 16.50
CA ARG A 259 45.48 -4.70 16.52
C ARG A 259 45.47 -5.30 17.93
N GLY A 260 46.09 -4.63 18.89
CA GLY A 260 46.18 -5.12 20.27
C GLY A 260 44.82 -5.30 20.92
N ARG A 261 43.86 -4.40 20.64
CA ARG A 261 42.47 -4.52 21.13
C ARG A 261 41.74 -5.73 20.53
N ALA A 262 41.91 -5.95 19.23
CA ALA A 262 41.33 -7.11 18.55
C ALA A 262 41.90 -8.43 19.09
N GLU A 263 43.23 -8.49 19.26
CA GLU A 263 43.91 -9.66 19.83
C GLU A 263 43.48 -9.90 21.28
N ALA A 264 43.31 -8.85 22.08
CA ALA A 264 42.83 -8.98 23.45
C ALA A 264 41.41 -9.57 23.51
N LEU A 265 40.48 -9.10 22.66
CA LEU A 265 39.13 -9.66 22.61
C LEU A 265 39.11 -11.09 22.09
N ARG A 266 39.93 -11.43 21.09
CA ARG A 266 40.11 -12.82 20.64
C ARG A 266 40.56 -13.72 21.78
N ASN A 267 41.58 -13.30 22.52
CA ASN A 267 42.11 -14.10 23.63
C ASN A 267 41.06 -14.27 24.73
N TYR A 268 40.35 -13.20 25.07
CA TYR A 268 39.25 -13.22 26.03
C TYR A 268 38.15 -14.23 25.62
N LEU A 269 37.68 -14.16 24.38
CA LEU A 269 36.59 -15.02 23.90
C LEU A 269 37.05 -16.46 23.70
N SER A 270 38.25 -16.70 23.15
CA SER A 270 38.74 -18.07 22.92
C SER A 270 38.80 -18.93 24.20
N MET A 271 38.99 -18.31 25.36
CA MET A 271 39.02 -19.00 26.66
C MET A 271 37.63 -19.28 27.27
N ARG A 272 36.59 -18.55 26.83
CA ARG A 272 35.28 -18.49 27.51
C ARG A 272 34.11 -18.91 26.64
N ALA A 273 34.17 -18.58 25.35
CA ALA A 273 33.11 -18.84 24.39
C ALA A 273 32.99 -20.32 24.00
N GLY A 274 34.02 -21.14 24.23
CA GLY A 274 34.04 -22.54 23.81
C GLY A 274 33.96 -22.71 22.28
N ILE A 275 34.43 -21.72 21.53
CA ILE A 275 34.62 -21.80 20.08
C ILE A 275 36.08 -22.22 19.83
N PRO A 276 36.35 -23.17 18.91
CA PRO A 276 37.71 -23.55 18.55
C PRO A 276 38.56 -22.35 18.13
N SER A 277 39.78 -22.27 18.66
CA SER A 277 40.69 -21.12 18.46
C SER A 277 41.05 -20.84 16.99
N HIS A 278 41.00 -21.87 16.13
CA HIS A 278 41.27 -21.74 14.69
C HIS A 278 40.16 -21.03 13.90
N LEU A 279 38.95 -20.91 14.46
CA LEU A 279 37.84 -20.19 13.82
C LEU A 279 37.92 -18.67 14.06
N TYR A 280 38.78 -18.22 14.99
CA TYR A 280 38.97 -16.81 15.26
C TYR A 280 39.96 -16.18 14.28
N GLN A 281 39.52 -15.10 13.64
CA GLN A 281 40.32 -14.30 12.72
C GLN A 281 40.43 -12.86 13.24
N ILE A 282 41.57 -12.22 13.01
CA ILE A 282 41.80 -10.82 13.36
C ILE A 282 41.75 -9.98 12.09
N GLY A 283 40.89 -8.97 12.08
CA GLY A 283 40.84 -7.92 11.08
C GLY A 283 41.54 -6.64 11.57
N TYR A 284 42.00 -5.83 10.62
CA TYR A 284 42.70 -4.57 10.90
C TYR A 284 41.88 -3.38 10.36
N GLY A 285 41.19 -2.69 11.26
CA GLY A 285 40.36 -1.52 10.91
C GLY A 285 41.12 -0.19 10.86
N GLY A 286 42.26 -0.09 11.55
CA GLY A 286 43.06 1.13 11.62
C GLY A 286 42.31 2.29 12.28
N GLU A 287 42.47 3.51 11.75
CA GLU A 287 41.73 4.70 12.18
C GLU A 287 40.28 4.65 11.64
N ASP A 288 39.27 4.74 12.52
CA ASP A 288 37.84 4.60 12.18
C ASP A 288 37.24 5.88 11.57
N TRP A 289 37.66 6.18 10.35
CA TRP A 289 37.20 7.36 9.60
C TRP A 289 35.71 7.26 9.22
N GLU A 290 35.22 6.06 8.90
CA GLU A 290 33.81 5.83 8.58
C GLU A 290 32.93 6.02 9.82
N GLY A 291 33.34 5.47 10.96
CA GLY A 291 32.70 5.69 12.25
C GLY A 291 32.71 7.17 12.65
N LEU A 292 33.81 7.89 12.41
CA LEU A 292 33.87 9.32 12.68
C LEU A 292 32.87 10.09 11.82
N ALA A 293 32.79 9.81 10.52
CA ALA A 293 31.81 10.43 9.63
C ALA A 293 30.38 10.19 10.11
N TRP A 294 30.06 8.95 10.50
CA TRP A 294 28.75 8.60 11.04
C TRP A 294 28.43 9.36 12.33
N LEU A 295 29.37 9.41 13.29
CA LEU A 295 29.21 10.14 14.55
C LEU A 295 29.05 11.65 14.32
N VAL A 296 29.82 12.24 13.41
CA VAL A 296 29.69 13.66 13.04
C VAL A 296 28.31 13.94 12.47
N GLN A 297 27.79 13.07 11.61
CA GLN A 297 26.44 13.21 11.03
C GLN A 297 25.36 13.30 12.12
N GLN A 298 25.49 12.49 13.18
CA GLN A 298 24.55 12.44 14.31
C GLN A 298 24.81 13.51 15.38
N SER A 299 26.00 14.12 15.40
CA SER A 299 26.37 15.12 16.42
C SER A 299 25.80 16.52 16.15
N TYR A 300 25.98 17.43 17.10
CA TYR A 300 25.68 18.87 16.93
C TYR A 300 26.96 19.70 16.66
N ILE A 301 28.07 19.06 16.29
CA ILE A 301 29.35 19.74 16.06
C ILE A 301 29.32 20.43 14.69
N GLU A 302 29.61 21.73 14.67
CA GLU A 302 29.65 22.56 13.47
C GLU A 302 31.07 23.03 13.14
N PRO A 303 31.44 23.23 11.85
CA PRO A 303 30.60 23.12 10.66
C PRO A 303 30.55 21.67 10.11
N LYS A 304 29.38 21.02 10.22
CA LYS A 304 29.23 19.57 9.93
C LYS A 304 29.59 19.19 8.50
N ALA A 305 29.07 19.94 7.52
CA ALA A 305 29.32 19.69 6.10
C ALA A 305 30.81 19.76 5.75
N THR A 306 31.54 20.71 6.36
CA THR A 306 32.98 20.89 6.15
C THR A 306 33.79 19.79 6.83
N ILE A 307 33.40 19.35 8.03
CA ILE A 307 34.06 18.22 8.70
C ILE A 307 33.92 16.95 7.85
N LEU A 308 32.71 16.67 7.35
CA LEU A 308 32.46 15.51 6.50
C LEU A 308 33.20 15.59 5.16
N SER A 309 33.29 16.77 4.54
CA SER A 309 34.07 16.94 3.33
C SER A 309 35.55 16.68 3.57
N ILE A 310 36.09 17.12 4.72
CA ILE A 310 37.47 16.82 5.09
C ILE A 310 37.67 15.29 5.19
N ILE A 311 36.77 14.58 5.87
CA ILE A 311 36.86 13.12 6.02
C ILE A 311 36.78 12.40 4.68
N ASN A 312 35.91 12.83 3.76
CA ASN A 312 35.65 12.10 2.52
C ASN A 312 36.72 12.31 1.43
N TYR A 313 37.34 13.49 1.36
CA TYR A 313 38.12 13.88 0.17
C TYR A 313 39.64 13.94 0.36
N TYR A 314 40.14 13.87 1.59
CA TYR A 314 41.60 13.94 1.86
C TYR A 314 42.16 12.59 2.33
N ASN A 315 43.48 12.43 2.26
CA ASN A 315 44.17 11.28 2.85
C ASN A 315 44.27 11.39 4.39
N PRO A 316 44.53 10.30 5.13
CA PRO A 316 44.47 10.29 6.60
C PRO A 316 45.30 11.36 7.31
N GLU A 317 46.49 11.69 6.82
CA GLU A 317 47.36 12.69 7.46
C GLU A 317 46.84 14.10 7.22
N GLU A 318 46.40 14.40 5.99
CA GLU A 318 45.76 15.66 5.66
C GLU A 318 44.43 15.86 6.40
N ARG A 319 43.63 14.80 6.57
CA ARG A 319 42.39 14.85 7.36
C ARG A 319 42.68 15.40 8.75
N LYS A 320 43.64 14.80 9.47
CA LYS A 320 43.99 15.20 10.84
C LYS A 320 44.45 16.65 10.92
N ASN A 321 45.33 17.07 10.01
CA ASN A 321 45.86 18.43 9.99
C ASN A 321 44.77 19.47 9.68
N ARG A 322 43.89 19.18 8.71
CA ARG A 322 42.76 20.06 8.36
C ARG A 322 41.72 20.14 9.47
N LEU A 323 41.39 19.02 10.13
CA LEU A 323 40.46 19.02 11.26
C LEU A 323 41.02 19.84 12.43
N LYS A 324 42.32 19.71 12.75
CA LYS A 324 42.97 20.51 13.80
C LYS A 324 42.99 22.01 13.50
N ALA A 325 43.14 22.39 12.23
CA ALA A 325 43.18 23.79 11.80
C ALA A 325 41.79 24.43 11.68
N LEU A 326 40.74 23.63 11.48
CA LEU A 326 39.37 24.10 11.23
C LEU A 326 38.86 24.98 12.38
N ASN A 327 38.48 26.21 12.06
CA ASN A 327 37.93 27.20 13.00
C ASN A 327 38.75 27.33 14.30
N GLY A 328 40.08 27.37 14.18
CA GLY A 328 40.99 27.48 15.33
C GLY A 328 41.05 26.22 16.20
N GLY A 329 40.58 25.08 15.70
CA GLY A 329 40.61 23.78 16.39
C GLY A 329 39.43 23.50 17.32
N GLY A 330 38.47 24.43 17.44
CA GLY A 330 37.28 24.25 18.28
C GLY A 330 36.50 22.96 17.98
N PRO A 331 36.12 22.69 16.72
CA PRO A 331 35.42 21.47 16.34
C PRO A 331 36.25 20.21 16.60
N TYR A 332 37.57 20.27 16.39
CA TYR A 332 38.46 19.14 16.68
C TYR A 332 38.49 18.79 18.16
N GLN A 333 38.56 19.77 19.05
CA GLN A 333 38.50 19.53 20.50
C GLN A 333 37.16 18.93 20.93
N GLN A 334 36.05 19.41 20.36
CA GLN A 334 34.74 18.81 20.61
C GLN A 334 34.69 17.34 20.17
N MET A 335 35.19 17.02 18.97
CA MET A 335 35.26 15.64 18.50
C MET A 335 36.18 14.76 19.36
N LEU A 336 37.33 15.30 19.78
CA LEU A 336 38.29 14.60 20.65
C LEU A 336 37.67 14.19 21.99
N HIS A 337 36.83 15.05 22.57
CA HIS A 337 36.17 14.78 23.86
C HIS A 337 34.88 13.97 23.73
N GLN A 338 34.07 14.22 22.70
CA GLN A 338 32.71 13.68 22.61
C GLN A 338 32.60 12.45 21.69
N LEU A 339 33.37 12.40 20.60
CA LEU A 339 33.21 11.40 19.54
C LEU A 339 34.34 10.36 19.53
N TYR A 340 35.60 10.79 19.66
CA TYR A 340 36.76 9.90 19.52
C TYR A 340 36.78 8.74 20.54
N PRO A 341 36.34 8.89 21.80
CA PRO A 341 36.22 7.75 22.71
C PRO A 341 35.36 6.60 22.15
N GLN A 342 34.30 6.92 21.40
CA GLN A 342 33.38 5.93 20.81
C GLN A 342 34.00 5.19 19.61
N LEU A 343 35.05 5.74 19.00
CA LEU A 343 35.75 5.11 17.86
C LEU A 343 36.78 4.06 18.30
N ARG A 344 37.03 3.95 19.62
CA ARG A 344 37.91 2.95 20.21
C ARG A 344 37.17 1.63 20.41
N ARG A 345 36.63 1.08 19.33
CA ARG A 345 35.76 -0.09 19.34
C ARG A 345 36.43 -1.32 18.73
N VAL A 346 35.87 -2.48 19.04
CA VAL A 346 36.16 -3.74 18.37
C VAL A 346 34.85 -4.26 17.78
N VAL A 347 34.85 -4.60 16.50
CA VAL A 347 33.71 -5.18 15.80
C VAL A 347 33.91 -6.68 15.73
N ALA A 348 32.97 -7.43 16.29
CA ALA A 348 32.95 -8.89 16.20
C ALA A 348 31.85 -9.31 15.22
N ARG A 349 32.23 -10.09 14.21
CA ARG A 349 31.32 -10.73 13.25
C ARG A 349 31.42 -12.23 13.42
N ILE A 350 30.28 -12.87 13.71
CA ILE A 350 30.15 -14.31 13.85
C ILE A 350 29.43 -14.83 12.60
N ASP A 351 30.16 -15.56 11.77
CA ASP A 351 29.58 -16.28 10.65
C ASP A 351 29.19 -17.69 11.12
N TYR A 352 28.01 -18.15 10.71
CA TYR A 352 27.50 -19.47 11.06
C TYR A 352 26.60 -20.03 9.96
N ASN A 353 26.49 -21.35 9.94
CA ASN A 353 25.57 -22.07 9.06
C ASN A 353 24.38 -22.57 9.85
N ALA A 354 23.17 -22.32 9.33
CA ALA A 354 21.96 -22.97 9.82
C ALA A 354 21.74 -24.32 9.13
N LYS A 355 21.35 -25.34 9.89
CA LYS A 355 20.98 -26.67 9.41
C LYS A 355 19.82 -26.55 8.41
N ASN A 356 19.87 -27.35 7.33
CA ASN A 356 18.72 -27.56 6.45
C ASN A 356 17.68 -28.46 7.13
N PHE A 357 16.43 -28.00 7.19
CA PHE A 357 15.32 -28.68 7.81
C PHE A 357 14.53 -29.46 6.76
N ASN A 358 14.09 -30.65 7.12
CA ASN A 358 13.03 -31.30 6.35
C ASN A 358 11.69 -30.59 6.61
N VAL A 359 10.66 -30.92 5.83
CA VAL A 359 9.37 -30.22 5.88
C VAL A 359 8.68 -30.33 7.25
N GLU A 360 8.79 -31.47 7.94
CA GLU A 360 8.17 -31.66 9.26
C GLU A 360 8.91 -30.91 10.37
N GLU A 361 10.24 -30.87 10.31
CA GLU A 361 11.05 -30.00 11.19
C GLU A 361 10.72 -28.53 10.93
N ALA A 362 10.69 -28.11 9.66
CA ALA A 362 10.43 -26.73 9.26
C ALA A 362 9.04 -26.24 9.70
N LYS A 363 8.01 -27.10 9.71
CA LYS A 363 6.68 -26.80 10.25
C LYS A 363 6.70 -26.40 11.74
N GLN A 364 7.65 -26.92 12.52
CA GLN A 364 7.80 -26.53 13.92
C GLN A 364 8.67 -25.28 14.04
N VAL A 365 9.79 -25.24 13.32
CA VAL A 365 10.74 -24.12 13.35
C VAL A 365 10.08 -22.81 12.91
N ILE A 366 9.16 -22.82 11.94
CA ILE A 366 8.49 -21.59 11.48
C ILE A 366 7.68 -20.90 12.59
N LYS A 367 7.22 -21.65 13.59
CA LYS A 367 6.42 -21.12 14.70
C LYS A 367 7.27 -20.43 15.77
N THR A 368 8.50 -20.90 15.96
CA THR A 368 9.37 -20.47 17.07
C THR A 368 10.57 -19.65 16.60
N GLN A 369 11.17 -20.01 15.47
CA GLN A 369 12.42 -19.45 14.97
C GLN A 369 12.43 -19.34 13.43
N PRO A 370 11.45 -18.62 12.82
CA PRO A 370 11.29 -18.58 11.36
C PRO A 370 12.49 -17.98 10.63
N ARG A 371 13.34 -17.18 11.29
CA ARG A 371 14.59 -16.64 10.72
C ARG A 371 15.62 -17.71 10.35
N GLN A 372 15.50 -18.93 10.89
CA GLN A 372 16.37 -20.04 10.53
C GLN A 372 15.94 -20.77 9.25
N LEU A 373 14.73 -20.53 8.78
CA LEU A 373 14.23 -21.13 7.54
C LEU A 373 14.65 -20.30 6.33
N SER A 374 15.02 -20.98 5.26
CA SER A 374 15.10 -20.42 3.92
C SER A 374 13.71 -20.19 3.33
N LEU A 375 13.63 -19.34 2.32
CA LEU A 375 12.39 -19.14 1.56
C LEU A 375 11.88 -20.45 0.92
N ASN A 376 12.77 -21.33 0.49
CA ASN A 376 12.40 -22.64 -0.08
C ASN A 376 11.75 -23.54 0.98
N GLU A 377 12.33 -23.64 2.17
CA GLU A 377 11.75 -24.43 3.27
C GLU A 377 10.38 -23.88 3.68
N MET A 378 10.24 -22.55 3.79
CA MET A 378 8.93 -21.93 4.04
C MET A 378 7.93 -22.28 2.93
N PHE A 379 8.33 -22.22 1.66
CA PHE A 379 7.47 -22.60 0.54
C PHE A 379 7.04 -24.06 0.61
N LEU A 380 7.95 -24.99 0.97
CA LEU A 380 7.60 -26.40 1.15
C LEU A 380 6.64 -26.61 2.32
N VAL A 381 6.81 -25.87 3.41
CA VAL A 381 5.87 -25.87 4.55
C VAL A 381 4.49 -25.37 4.11
N ALA A 382 4.40 -24.26 3.36
CA ALA A 382 3.13 -23.74 2.86
C ALA A 382 2.36 -24.81 2.07
N ASN A 383 3.05 -25.55 1.19
CA ASN A 383 2.44 -26.60 0.36
C ASN A 383 1.98 -27.86 1.12
N THR A 384 2.19 -27.91 2.44
CA THR A 384 1.57 -28.94 3.29
C THR A 384 0.19 -28.56 3.80
N TYR A 385 -0.20 -27.29 3.67
CA TYR A 385 -1.50 -26.79 4.04
C TYR A 385 -2.39 -26.66 2.79
N PRO A 386 -3.72 -26.80 2.92
CA PRO A 386 -4.64 -26.50 1.82
C PRO A 386 -4.42 -25.08 1.30
N GLU A 387 -4.35 -24.91 -0.02
CA GLU A 387 -4.16 -23.60 -0.64
C GLU A 387 -5.26 -22.63 -0.21
N GLY A 388 -4.87 -21.45 0.28
CA GLY A 388 -5.80 -20.42 0.78
C GLY A 388 -6.26 -20.62 2.23
N SER A 389 -5.83 -21.68 2.92
CA SER A 389 -6.03 -21.80 4.37
C SER A 389 -5.27 -20.70 5.13
N GLN A 390 -5.68 -20.42 6.36
CA GLN A 390 -5.02 -19.41 7.19
C GLN A 390 -3.53 -19.73 7.39
N GLN A 391 -3.19 -21.00 7.65
CA GLN A 391 -1.81 -21.44 7.83
C GLN A 391 -0.98 -21.26 6.56
N PHE A 392 -1.57 -21.52 5.39
CA PHE A 392 -0.92 -21.28 4.10
C PHE A 392 -0.58 -19.79 3.91
N ILE A 393 -1.53 -18.90 4.22
CA ILE A 393 -1.35 -17.45 4.10
C ILE A 393 -0.28 -16.95 5.08
N GLU A 394 -0.34 -17.37 6.35
CA GLU A 394 0.59 -16.97 7.41
C GLU A 394 2.06 -17.29 7.08
N VAL A 395 2.31 -18.39 6.36
CA VAL A 395 3.66 -18.76 5.91
C VAL A 395 4.22 -17.73 4.93
N PHE A 396 3.43 -17.30 3.93
CA PHE A 396 3.88 -16.30 2.97
C PHE A 396 3.98 -14.89 3.58
N GLU A 397 3.11 -14.56 4.53
CA GLU A 397 3.22 -13.32 5.30
C GLU A 397 4.49 -13.29 6.16
N THR A 398 4.83 -14.42 6.78
CA THR A 398 6.08 -14.57 7.54
C THR A 398 7.30 -14.45 6.61
N ALA A 399 7.26 -15.08 5.44
CA ALA A 399 8.33 -15.01 4.46
C ALA A 399 8.59 -13.56 3.98
N VAL A 400 7.56 -12.82 3.58
CA VAL A 400 7.74 -11.44 3.11
C VAL A 400 8.11 -10.48 4.24
N LYS A 401 7.74 -10.76 5.49
CA LYS A 401 8.19 -9.98 6.66
C LYS A 401 9.67 -10.17 6.97
N LEU A 402 10.19 -11.39 6.78
CA LEU A 402 11.61 -11.70 7.01
C LEU A 402 12.49 -11.32 5.82
N TYR A 403 11.94 -11.34 4.61
CA TYR A 403 12.65 -11.05 3.37
C TYR A 403 11.93 -9.96 2.55
N PRO A 404 11.75 -8.74 3.11
CA PRO A 404 10.93 -7.69 2.47
C PRO A 404 11.49 -7.22 1.13
N GLU A 405 12.80 -7.33 0.93
CA GLU A 405 13.46 -6.94 -0.31
C GLU A 405 13.57 -8.08 -1.33
N ASN A 406 13.16 -9.31 -0.98
CA ASN A 406 13.23 -10.45 -1.90
C ASN A 406 12.04 -10.46 -2.88
N PRO A 407 12.26 -10.41 -4.21
CA PRO A 407 11.16 -10.34 -5.17
C PRO A 407 10.33 -11.62 -5.26
N VAL A 408 10.90 -12.80 -5.01
CA VAL A 408 10.16 -14.07 -5.00
C VAL A 408 9.23 -14.14 -3.79
N ALA A 409 9.72 -13.73 -2.61
CA ALA A 409 8.89 -13.65 -1.40
C ALA A 409 7.69 -12.70 -1.60
N ASN A 410 7.93 -11.52 -2.19
CA ASN A 410 6.88 -10.57 -2.51
C ASN A 410 5.90 -11.13 -3.57
N LEU A 411 6.38 -11.78 -4.63
CA LEU A 411 5.50 -12.35 -5.65
C LEU A 411 4.59 -13.45 -5.08
N ASN A 412 5.12 -14.34 -4.25
CA ASN A 412 4.33 -15.40 -3.62
C ASN A 412 3.34 -14.84 -2.59
N ALA A 413 3.74 -13.82 -1.82
CA ALA A 413 2.83 -13.11 -0.93
C ALA A 413 1.71 -12.40 -1.70
N ALA A 414 2.00 -11.85 -2.89
CA ALA A 414 0.99 -11.29 -3.78
C ALA A 414 -0.01 -12.35 -4.26
N ALA A 415 0.47 -13.51 -4.72
CA ALA A 415 -0.39 -14.63 -5.12
C ALA A 415 -1.33 -15.06 -3.98
N SER A 416 -0.79 -15.21 -2.76
CA SER A 416 -1.56 -15.55 -1.57
C SER A 416 -2.61 -14.47 -1.24
N ALA A 417 -2.24 -13.19 -1.32
CA ALA A 417 -3.15 -12.07 -1.07
C ALA A 417 -4.28 -11.99 -2.11
N LEU A 418 -3.99 -12.21 -3.39
CA LEU A 418 -5.00 -12.30 -4.45
C LEU A 418 -5.99 -13.42 -4.18
N LYS A 419 -5.51 -14.60 -3.78
CA LYS A 419 -6.35 -15.74 -3.43
C LYS A 419 -7.26 -15.46 -2.23
N ALA A 420 -6.77 -14.69 -1.27
CA ALA A 420 -7.53 -14.24 -0.10
C ALA A 420 -8.47 -13.04 -0.38
N GLY A 421 -8.46 -12.49 -1.60
CA GLY A 421 -9.26 -11.31 -1.97
C GLY A 421 -8.71 -9.97 -1.49
N ASP A 422 -7.49 -9.94 -0.91
CA ASP A 422 -6.84 -8.71 -0.45
C ASP A 422 -6.08 -8.03 -1.60
N GLN A 423 -6.83 -7.29 -2.42
CA GLN A 423 -6.30 -6.57 -3.58
C GLN A 423 -5.25 -5.51 -3.18
N VAL A 424 -5.42 -4.89 -2.00
CA VAL A 424 -4.54 -3.80 -1.52
C VAL A 424 -3.16 -4.34 -1.19
N ARG A 425 -3.09 -5.44 -0.43
CA ARG A 425 -1.81 -6.09 -0.13
C ARG A 425 -1.17 -6.69 -1.38
N ALA A 426 -1.96 -7.33 -2.23
CA ALA A 426 -1.48 -7.91 -3.48
C ALA A 426 -0.78 -6.86 -4.36
N GLU A 427 -1.42 -5.70 -4.55
CA GLU A 427 -0.84 -4.59 -5.31
C GLU A 427 0.46 -4.09 -4.69
N ARG A 428 0.49 -3.87 -3.38
CA ARG A 428 1.71 -3.44 -2.67
C ARG A 428 2.86 -4.43 -2.85
N TYR A 429 2.59 -5.74 -2.73
CA TYR A 429 3.63 -6.75 -2.92
C TYR A 429 4.13 -6.80 -4.36
N LEU A 430 3.25 -6.70 -5.36
CA LEU A 430 3.66 -6.62 -6.78
C LEU A 430 4.49 -5.36 -7.07
N GLN A 431 4.18 -4.22 -6.43
CA GLN A 431 4.99 -3.00 -6.52
C GLN A 431 6.39 -3.19 -5.91
N ASN A 432 6.50 -3.90 -4.79
CA ASN A 432 7.80 -4.24 -4.20
C ASN A 432 8.63 -5.14 -5.12
N VAL A 433 8.00 -6.08 -5.85
CA VAL A 433 8.70 -6.85 -6.88
C VAL A 433 9.33 -5.90 -7.91
N VAL A 434 8.60 -4.86 -8.35
CA VAL A 434 9.12 -3.86 -9.28
C VAL A 434 10.30 -3.09 -8.70
N ARG A 435 10.16 -2.57 -7.47
CA ARG A 435 11.18 -1.77 -6.79
C ARG A 435 12.49 -2.54 -6.57
N ASN A 436 12.38 -3.81 -6.20
CA ASN A 436 13.53 -4.59 -5.72
C ASN A 436 14.21 -5.40 -6.85
N THR A 437 13.80 -5.18 -8.10
CA THR A 437 14.34 -5.86 -9.29
C THR A 437 15.33 -4.99 -10.08
N GLN A 438 15.72 -3.80 -9.59
CA GLN A 438 16.64 -2.92 -10.33
C GLN A 438 18.04 -3.51 -10.59
N ASN A 439 18.42 -4.61 -9.94
CA ASN A 439 19.73 -5.25 -10.03
C ASN A 439 19.71 -6.63 -10.72
N GLY A 440 19.05 -6.76 -11.88
CA GLY A 440 19.19 -7.96 -12.74
C GLY A 440 18.36 -9.20 -12.35
N ASN A 441 17.29 -9.05 -11.56
CA ASN A 441 16.43 -10.18 -11.18
C ASN A 441 15.40 -10.52 -12.27
N ALA A 442 15.35 -11.79 -12.71
CA ALA A 442 14.45 -12.27 -13.77
C ALA A 442 12.96 -12.34 -13.36
N VAL A 443 12.62 -12.13 -12.08
CA VAL A 443 11.26 -12.37 -11.54
C VAL A 443 10.18 -11.55 -12.24
N ARG A 444 10.48 -10.32 -12.69
CA ARG A 444 9.51 -9.46 -13.42
C ARG A 444 9.18 -9.95 -14.83
N ASP A 445 9.92 -10.91 -15.36
CA ASP A 445 9.70 -11.50 -16.68
C ASP A 445 9.32 -12.99 -16.59
N THR A 446 8.81 -13.41 -15.43
CA THR A 446 8.27 -14.76 -15.20
C THR A 446 6.79 -14.83 -15.59
N GLY A 447 6.32 -16.04 -15.93
CA GLY A 447 4.91 -16.27 -16.20
C GLY A 447 4.04 -15.97 -14.97
N GLU A 448 4.52 -16.29 -13.78
CA GLU A 448 3.85 -16.11 -12.50
C GLU A 448 3.62 -14.64 -12.17
N TYR A 449 4.62 -13.78 -12.42
CA TYR A 449 4.47 -12.34 -12.26
C TYR A 449 3.39 -11.78 -13.20
N TYR A 450 3.46 -12.09 -14.50
CA TYR A 450 2.45 -11.63 -15.45
C TYR A 450 1.05 -12.17 -15.12
N ASN A 451 0.94 -13.43 -14.71
CA ASN A 451 -0.32 -14.04 -14.34
C ASN A 451 -0.94 -13.37 -13.11
N ASN A 452 -0.19 -13.21 -12.03
CA ASN A 452 -0.71 -12.59 -10.81
C ASN A 452 -1.07 -11.12 -11.03
N LEU A 453 -0.29 -10.38 -11.83
CA LEU A 453 -0.66 -9.04 -12.26
C LEU A 453 -1.94 -9.05 -13.11
N GLY A 454 -2.11 -10.04 -13.99
CA GLY A 454 -3.34 -10.24 -14.76
C GLY A 454 -4.56 -10.50 -13.88
N VAL A 455 -4.42 -11.32 -12.83
CA VAL A 455 -5.47 -11.56 -11.84
C VAL A 455 -5.84 -10.27 -11.11
N LEU A 456 -4.85 -9.47 -10.68
CA LEU A 456 -5.11 -8.17 -10.05
C LEU A 456 -5.91 -7.24 -10.98
N GLU A 457 -5.53 -7.15 -12.26
CA GLU A 457 -6.24 -6.32 -13.24
C GLU A 457 -7.65 -6.85 -13.52
N MET A 458 -7.85 -8.17 -13.55
CA MET A 458 -9.16 -8.79 -13.70
C MET A 458 -10.07 -8.43 -12.52
N LEU A 459 -9.53 -8.49 -11.30
CA LEU A 459 -10.23 -8.11 -10.07
C LEU A 459 -10.54 -6.61 -9.99
N LYS A 460 -9.75 -5.77 -10.67
CA LYS A 460 -10.02 -4.33 -10.88
C LYS A 460 -10.95 -4.03 -12.06
N ALA A 461 -11.58 -5.04 -12.65
CA ALA A 461 -12.42 -4.96 -13.85
C ALA A 461 -11.72 -4.43 -15.12
N ASN A 462 -10.38 -4.46 -15.16
CA ASN A 462 -9.57 -4.08 -16.32
C ASN A 462 -9.35 -5.27 -17.27
N THR A 463 -10.43 -5.83 -17.83
CA THR A 463 -10.42 -7.08 -18.61
C THR A 463 -9.42 -7.08 -19.78
N ALA A 464 -9.29 -5.97 -20.52
CA ALA A 464 -8.37 -5.87 -21.65
C ALA A 464 -6.90 -6.02 -21.22
N LYS A 465 -6.51 -5.37 -20.11
CA LYS A 465 -5.16 -5.44 -19.56
C LYS A 465 -4.90 -6.82 -18.95
N ALA A 466 -5.87 -7.38 -18.24
CA ALA A 466 -5.81 -8.74 -17.71
C ALA A 466 -5.53 -9.77 -18.82
N LYS A 467 -6.29 -9.74 -19.93
CA LYS A 467 -6.07 -10.61 -21.10
C LYS A 467 -4.66 -10.48 -21.68
N SER A 468 -4.16 -9.25 -21.85
CA SER A 468 -2.81 -9.02 -22.37
C SER A 468 -1.74 -9.65 -21.46
N LEU A 469 -1.90 -9.50 -20.15
CA LEU A 469 -0.99 -10.07 -19.15
C LEU A 469 -1.05 -11.60 -19.12
N PHE A 470 -2.25 -12.19 -19.16
CA PHE A 470 -2.39 -13.64 -19.22
C PHE A 470 -1.80 -14.23 -20.51
N LYS A 471 -1.92 -13.56 -21.65
CA LYS A 471 -1.25 -13.98 -22.90
C LYS A 471 0.27 -14.03 -22.72
N ARG A 472 0.88 -12.97 -22.19
CA ARG A 472 2.32 -12.94 -21.88
C ARG A 472 2.73 -14.03 -20.90
N ALA A 473 1.90 -14.32 -19.91
CA ALA A 473 2.15 -15.43 -18.98
C ALA A 473 2.04 -16.79 -19.68
N SER A 474 1.10 -16.96 -20.61
CA SER A 474 0.92 -18.21 -21.37
C SER A 474 2.08 -18.49 -22.34
N GLU A 475 2.69 -17.45 -22.92
CA GLU A 475 3.92 -17.55 -23.73
C GLU A 475 5.12 -18.08 -22.93
N LYS A 476 5.05 -18.00 -21.59
CA LYS A 476 6.01 -18.58 -20.65
C LYS A 476 5.61 -19.99 -20.17
N ASN A 477 4.65 -20.65 -20.85
CA ASN A 477 4.14 -21.99 -20.57
C ASN A 477 3.43 -22.15 -19.21
N LEU A 478 2.82 -21.10 -18.68
CA LEU A 478 2.10 -21.16 -17.40
C LEU A 478 0.63 -21.58 -17.58
N ASP A 479 0.27 -22.77 -17.10
CA ASP A 479 -1.10 -23.33 -17.16
C ASP A 479 -2.16 -22.46 -16.47
N ALA A 480 -1.83 -21.85 -15.33
CA ALA A 480 -2.73 -20.94 -14.61
C ALA A 480 -3.19 -19.76 -15.49
N ALA A 481 -2.34 -19.28 -16.40
CA ALA A 481 -2.68 -18.21 -17.32
C ALA A 481 -3.67 -18.65 -18.40
N LEU A 482 -3.57 -19.89 -18.89
CA LEU A 482 -4.52 -20.47 -19.83
C LEU A 482 -5.90 -20.63 -19.17
N LYS A 483 -5.94 -21.09 -17.92
CA LYS A 483 -7.18 -21.19 -17.14
C LYS A 483 -7.84 -19.81 -16.94
N ASN A 484 -7.07 -18.79 -16.56
CA ASN A 484 -7.61 -17.43 -16.43
C ASN A 484 -8.12 -16.86 -17.77
N LEU A 485 -7.48 -17.18 -18.90
CA LEU A 485 -7.98 -16.79 -20.23
C LEU A 485 -9.31 -17.48 -20.55
N ASP A 486 -9.48 -18.76 -20.20
CA ASP A 486 -10.73 -19.50 -20.37
C ASP A 486 -11.86 -18.92 -19.50
N GLU A 487 -11.55 -18.60 -18.25
CA GLU A 487 -12.48 -17.97 -17.31
C GLU A 487 -12.98 -16.60 -17.81
N ILE A 488 -12.10 -15.80 -18.43
CA ILE A 488 -12.53 -14.55 -19.08
C ILE A 488 -13.42 -14.83 -20.30
N LYS A 489 -13.11 -15.84 -21.12
CA LYS A 489 -13.96 -16.19 -22.29
C LYS A 489 -15.36 -16.59 -21.85
N ARG A 490 -15.46 -17.47 -20.84
CA ARG A 490 -16.76 -17.89 -20.26
C ARG A 490 -17.56 -16.71 -19.73
N LYS A 491 -16.89 -15.76 -19.06
CA LYS A 491 -17.52 -14.52 -18.63
C LYS A 491 -18.09 -13.73 -19.81
N GLU A 492 -17.31 -13.54 -20.86
CA GLU A 492 -17.73 -12.79 -22.05
C GLU A 492 -18.86 -13.50 -22.81
N GLU A 493 -18.83 -14.83 -22.89
CA GLU A 493 -19.90 -15.64 -23.48
C GLU A 493 -21.18 -15.53 -22.66
N ALA A 494 -21.10 -15.64 -21.34
CA ALA A 494 -22.24 -15.42 -20.44
C ALA A 494 -22.79 -14.00 -20.60
N GLU A 495 -21.92 -12.98 -20.68
CA GLU A 495 -22.32 -11.61 -20.95
C GLU A 495 -22.93 -11.40 -22.35
N LYS A 496 -22.52 -12.19 -23.34
CA LYS A 496 -23.08 -12.15 -24.70
C LYS A 496 -24.44 -12.84 -24.76
N LEU A 497 -24.61 -13.98 -24.10
CA LEU A 497 -25.90 -14.66 -23.94
C LEU A 497 -26.93 -13.78 -23.23
N LEU A 498 -26.46 -12.83 -22.42
CA LEU A 498 -27.31 -11.82 -21.80
C LEU A 498 -27.73 -10.68 -22.72
N ARG A 499 -26.95 -10.42 -23.78
CA ARG A 499 -27.24 -9.38 -24.77
C ARG A 499 -28.13 -9.87 -25.90
N ASN A 500 -28.15 -11.18 -26.14
CA ASN A 500 -29.00 -11.85 -27.13
C ASN A 500 -30.28 -12.38 -26.48
#